data_AF-A0A354DHB2-F1
#
_entry.id   AF-A0A354DHB2-F1
#
_cell.length_a   1.000
_cell.length_b   1.000
_cell.length_c   1.000
_cell.angle_alpha   90.00
_cell.angle_beta   90.00
_cell.angle_gamma   90.00
#
_symmetry.space_group_name_H-M   'P 1'
#
loop_
_entity.id
_entity.type
_entity.pdbx_description
1 polymer ?
#
loop_
_entity_poly.entity_id
_entity_poly.type
_entity_poly.pdbx_seq_one_letter_code
_entity_poly.pdbx_strand_id
1 'polypeptide(L)'
;RRTTWWVGNSTVDPKTTNWYWAKVEMNKNSPYSSIPNPKGVYNGNIVFAAAVAHEIGHALGLAHNSSYFDIDTLMFFDFIFYTDYGIYYPTNDEILGVRNIYGYLY
;
A
#
# COMPACT_ATOMS: atom_id res chain seq x y z
N ARG A 1 -4.83 -25.36 -1.66
CA ARG A 1 -4.40 -23.98 -1.33
C ARG A 1 -3.70 -23.42 -2.58
N ARG A 2 -4.12 -22.25 -3.11
CA ARG A 2 -3.71 -21.75 -4.46
C ARG A 2 -2.50 -20.81 -4.44
N THR A 3 -2.03 -20.42 -3.27
CA THR A 3 -0.87 -19.55 -3.13
C THR A 3 0.39 -20.39 -3.03
N THR A 4 1.08 -20.54 -4.15
CA THR A 4 2.46 -21.00 -4.21
C THR A 4 3.34 -19.79 -4.50
N TRP A 5 4.52 -19.77 -3.89
CA TRP A 5 5.54 -18.78 -4.21
C TRP A 5 6.36 -19.33 -5.35
N TRP A 6 6.57 -18.53 -6.40
CA TRP A 6 7.22 -18.97 -7.62
C TRP A 6 8.40 -18.07 -7.92
N VAL A 7 9.48 -18.67 -8.42
CA VAL A 7 10.57 -17.97 -9.10
C VAL A 7 10.73 -18.63 -10.46
N GLY A 8 10.34 -17.90 -11.50
CA GLY A 8 10.19 -18.47 -12.84
C GLY A 8 9.15 -19.61 -12.84
N ASN A 9 9.53 -20.76 -13.41
CA ASN A 9 8.65 -21.94 -13.49
C ASN A 9 8.82 -22.89 -12.30
N SER A 10 9.53 -22.45 -11.26
CA SER A 10 9.81 -23.27 -10.09
C SER A 10 9.09 -22.71 -8.88
N THR A 11 8.36 -23.58 -8.19
CA THR A 11 7.86 -23.27 -6.86
C THR A 11 9.05 -23.14 -5.92
N VAL A 12 9.12 -22.03 -5.20
CA VAL A 12 10.17 -21.77 -4.21
C VAL A 12 9.63 -21.84 -2.80
N ASP A 13 10.48 -22.29 -1.89
CA ASP A 13 10.25 -22.16 -0.46
C ASP A 13 10.95 -20.88 0.03
N PRO A 14 10.19 -19.83 0.42
CA PRO A 14 10.78 -18.59 0.93
C PRO A 14 11.56 -18.78 2.25
N LYS A 15 11.56 -19.98 2.86
CA LYS A 15 12.32 -20.30 4.08
C LYS A 15 13.80 -20.62 3.84
N THR A 16 14.20 -20.97 2.62
CA THR A 16 15.56 -21.48 2.33
C THR A 16 16.46 -20.51 1.58
N THR A 17 15.93 -19.35 1.23
CA THR A 17 16.64 -18.27 0.53
C THR A 17 16.49 -16.98 1.33
N ASN A 18 17.49 -16.10 1.36
CA ASN A 18 17.43 -14.79 2.03
C ASN A 18 16.32 -13.91 1.43
N TRP A 19 15.10 -14.08 1.92
CA TRP A 19 13.92 -13.36 1.48
C TRP A 19 13.32 -12.64 2.67
N TYR A 20 13.16 -11.33 2.52
CA TYR A 20 12.32 -10.53 3.40
C TYR A 20 10.93 -10.53 2.80
N TRP A 21 9.94 -11.01 3.57
CA TRP A 21 8.54 -10.97 3.17
C TRP A 21 7.76 -10.14 4.19
N ALA A 22 6.73 -9.45 3.69
CA ALA A 22 5.73 -8.78 4.51
C ALA A 22 4.35 -9.29 4.10
N LYS A 23 3.48 -9.50 5.08
CA LYS A 23 2.12 -9.99 4.87
C LYS A 23 1.19 -8.78 4.77
N VAL A 24 0.61 -8.58 3.60
CA VAL A 24 -0.49 -7.63 3.39
C VAL A 24 -1.81 -8.38 3.53
N GLU A 25 -2.61 -8.03 4.53
CA GLU A 25 -3.91 -8.66 4.78
C GLU A 25 -5.06 -7.77 4.33
N MET A 26 -5.71 -8.13 3.23
CA MET A 26 -6.91 -7.44 2.75
C MET A 26 -8.15 -8.10 3.35
N ASN A 27 -8.80 -7.44 4.30
CA ASN A 27 -10.01 -7.94 4.92
C ASN A 27 -11.24 -7.43 4.19
N LYS A 28 -11.88 -8.23 3.32
CA LYS A 28 -13.11 -7.88 2.57
C LYS A 28 -14.33 -7.44 3.41
N ASN A 29 -14.31 -7.66 4.72
CA ASN A 29 -15.36 -7.24 5.64
C ASN A 29 -14.98 -5.95 6.40
N SER A 30 -13.78 -5.42 6.16
CA SER A 30 -13.38 -4.12 6.68
C SER A 30 -14.25 -3.05 6.02
N PRO A 31 -14.74 -2.03 6.75
CA PRO A 31 -15.42 -0.89 6.14
C PRO A 31 -14.54 -0.19 5.08
N TYR A 32 -13.21 -0.40 5.14
CA TYR A 32 -12.21 0.14 4.22
C TYR A 32 -11.91 -0.76 3.00
N SER A 33 -12.46 -1.98 2.97
CA SER A 33 -12.17 -2.98 1.92
C SER A 33 -13.18 -3.03 0.79
N SER A 34 -14.38 -2.54 1.05
CA SER A 34 -15.26 -2.05 0.00
C SER A 34 -14.94 -0.58 -0.11
N ILE A 35 -14.35 -0.13 -1.22
CA ILE A 35 -14.36 1.29 -1.54
C ILE A 35 -15.80 1.55 -1.95
N PRO A 36 -16.66 2.09 -1.04
CA PRO A 36 -18.01 2.44 -1.45
C PRO A 36 -17.78 3.53 -2.50
N ASN A 37 -18.46 3.49 -3.64
CA ASN A 37 -18.43 4.62 -4.55
C ASN A 37 -19.22 5.76 -3.88
N PRO A 38 -18.62 6.72 -3.14
CA PRO A 38 -19.40 7.57 -2.24
C PRO A 38 -20.10 8.69 -3.02
N LYS A 39 -19.73 8.92 -4.29
CA LYS A 39 -20.23 10.02 -5.12
C LYS A 39 -20.47 9.68 -6.61
N GLY A 40 -20.38 8.42 -7.01
CA GLY A 40 -20.68 8.00 -8.40
C GLY A 40 -19.55 8.17 -9.42
N VAL A 41 -18.39 8.75 -9.06
CA VAL A 41 -17.33 9.13 -10.03
C VAL A 41 -15.92 8.74 -9.54
N TYR A 42 -15.74 7.52 -9.05
CA TYR A 42 -14.40 7.03 -8.69
C TYR A 42 -14.08 5.73 -9.41
N ASN A 43 -12.93 5.72 -10.08
CA ASN A 43 -12.40 4.52 -10.69
C ASN A 43 -11.94 3.58 -9.57
N GLY A 44 -12.77 2.59 -9.22
CA GLY A 44 -12.49 1.67 -8.11
C GLY A 44 -11.15 0.94 -8.24
N ASN A 45 -10.62 0.76 -9.45
CA ASN A 45 -9.29 0.18 -9.66
C ASN A 45 -8.18 1.08 -9.13
N ILE A 46 -8.34 2.40 -9.25
CA ILE A 46 -7.36 3.38 -8.78
C ILE A 46 -7.34 3.44 -7.26
N VAL A 47 -8.51 3.46 -6.61
CA VAL A 47 -8.58 3.48 -5.15
C VAL A 47 -8.09 2.16 -4.56
N PHE A 48 -8.37 1.03 -5.22
CA PHE A 48 -7.77 -0.25 -4.85
C PHE A 48 -6.24 -0.18 -4.95
N ALA A 49 -5.68 0.31 -6.05
CA ALA A 49 -4.24 0.43 -6.23
C ALA A 49 -3.60 1.33 -5.15
N ALA A 50 -4.21 2.46 -4.79
CA ALA A 50 -3.73 3.34 -3.74
C ALA A 50 -3.78 2.66 -2.36
N ALA A 51 -4.87 1.97 -2.02
CA ALA A 51 -4.97 1.21 -0.77
C ALA A 51 -3.90 0.10 -0.70
N VAL A 52 -3.67 -0.64 -1.80
CA VAL A 52 -2.59 -1.64 -1.84
C VAL A 52 -1.22 -0.97 -1.62
N ALA A 53 -0.98 0.18 -2.26
CA ALA A 53 0.28 0.91 -2.11
C ALA A 53 0.50 1.41 -0.67
N HIS A 54 -0.55 1.87 0.01
CA HIS A 54 -0.51 2.25 1.43
C HIS A 54 -0.08 1.09 2.33
N GLU A 55 -0.71 -0.08 2.17
CA GLU A 55 -0.36 -1.27 2.96
C GLU A 55 1.05 -1.78 2.66
N ILE A 56 1.52 -1.61 1.41
CA ILE A 56 2.93 -1.85 1.06
C ILE A 56 3.85 -0.85 1.78
N GLY A 57 3.43 0.40 1.95
CA GLY A 57 4.14 1.38 2.78
C GLY A 57 4.38 0.88 4.20
N HIS A 58 3.35 0.31 4.84
CA HIS A 58 3.50 -0.35 6.15
C HIS A 58 4.45 -1.54 6.12
N ALA A 59 4.37 -2.38 5.07
CA ALA A 59 5.30 -3.49 4.87
C ALA A 59 6.77 -3.02 4.74
N LEU A 60 7.00 -1.81 4.24
CA LEU A 60 8.29 -1.14 4.14
C LEU A 60 8.67 -0.37 5.42
N GLY A 61 7.86 -0.42 6.47
CA GLY A 61 8.13 0.23 7.75
C GLY A 61 7.66 1.68 7.86
N LEU A 62 6.88 2.19 6.90
CA LEU A 62 6.25 3.50 7.02
C LEU A 62 5.09 3.46 8.02
N ALA A 63 4.96 4.50 8.84
CA ALA A 63 3.84 4.69 9.74
C ALA A 63 2.74 5.55 9.09
N HIS A 64 1.55 5.53 9.67
CA HIS A 64 0.50 6.47 9.28
C HIS A 64 0.95 7.92 9.47
N ASN A 65 0.54 8.78 8.54
CA ASN A 65 0.39 10.20 8.78
C ASN A 65 -0.99 10.46 9.40
N SER A 66 -1.02 11.02 10.61
CA SER A 66 -2.26 11.39 11.31
C SER A 66 -2.51 12.90 11.36
N SER A 67 -1.71 13.68 10.64
CA SER A 67 -1.82 15.13 10.58
C SER A 67 -2.88 15.54 9.56
N TYR A 68 -3.97 16.15 10.02
CA TYR A 68 -4.99 16.75 9.12
C TYR A 68 -4.49 18.00 8.39
N PHE A 69 -3.25 18.44 8.63
CA PHE A 69 -2.62 19.51 7.87
C PHE A 69 -1.85 19.00 6.64
N ASP A 70 -1.56 17.69 6.60
CA ASP A 70 -0.72 17.04 5.58
C ASP A 70 -1.47 15.84 4.97
N ILE A 71 -2.76 16.03 4.68
CA ILE A 71 -3.69 14.99 4.21
C ILE A 71 -3.41 14.48 2.79
N ASP A 72 -2.48 15.12 2.08
CA ASP A 72 -2.13 14.84 0.70
C ASP A 72 -1.03 13.76 0.56
N THR A 73 -0.80 12.93 1.58
CA THR A 73 0.17 11.83 1.56
C THR A 73 -0.49 10.46 1.43
N LEU A 74 0.22 9.50 0.82
CA LEU A 74 -0.30 8.13 0.64
C LEU A 74 -0.46 7.41 1.98
N MET A 75 0.38 7.72 2.97
CA MET A 75 0.31 7.13 4.31
C MET A 75 -0.72 7.80 5.23
N PHE A 76 -1.56 8.72 4.73
CA PHE A 76 -2.66 9.24 5.53
C PHE A 76 -3.60 8.11 5.98
N PHE A 77 -3.98 8.10 7.25
CA PHE A 77 -4.67 6.95 7.86
C PHE A 77 -6.10 6.70 7.35
N ASP A 78 -6.69 7.63 6.61
CA ASP A 78 -8.05 7.53 6.07
C ASP A 78 -8.03 7.51 4.53
N PHE A 79 -8.54 6.42 3.95
CA PHE A 79 -8.59 6.16 2.51
C PHE A 79 -9.46 7.14 1.73
N ILE A 80 -10.42 7.84 2.36
CA ILE A 80 -11.32 8.81 1.69
C ILE A 80 -10.50 9.89 0.96
N PHE A 81 -9.31 10.20 1.50
CA PHE A 81 -8.43 11.24 0.99
C PHE A 81 -7.76 10.84 -0.33
N TYR A 82 -7.59 9.55 -0.64
CA TYR A 82 -7.06 9.13 -1.94
C TYR A 82 -7.90 9.65 -3.10
N THR A 83 -9.22 9.64 -2.91
CA THR A 83 -10.16 10.13 -3.91
C THR A 83 -10.34 11.64 -3.90
N ASP A 84 -10.43 12.25 -2.71
CA ASP A 84 -10.71 13.68 -2.60
C ASP A 84 -9.47 14.55 -2.92
N TYR A 85 -8.26 14.02 -2.74
CA TYR A 85 -6.99 14.71 -3.00
C TYR A 85 -6.19 14.13 -4.18
N GLY A 86 -6.73 13.11 -4.86
CA GLY A 86 -6.12 12.56 -6.07
C GLY A 86 -4.80 11.80 -5.82
N ILE A 87 -4.70 11.12 -4.69
CA ILE A 87 -3.50 10.37 -4.29
C ILE A 87 -3.60 8.96 -4.88
N TYR A 88 -2.80 8.71 -5.91
CA TYR A 88 -2.88 7.47 -6.71
C TYR A 88 -1.55 6.70 -6.76
N TYR A 89 -0.49 7.27 -6.18
CA TYR A 89 0.88 6.75 -6.17
C TYR A 89 1.61 7.32 -4.95
N PRO A 90 2.76 6.73 -4.54
CA PRO A 90 3.58 7.28 -3.46
C PRO A 90 3.95 8.74 -3.72
N THR A 91 3.80 9.58 -2.69
CA THR A 91 4.16 11.00 -2.77
C THR A 91 5.64 11.18 -2.41
N ASN A 92 6.11 12.44 -2.39
CA ASN A 92 7.46 12.72 -1.92
C ASN A 92 7.67 12.31 -0.46
N ASP A 93 6.62 12.34 0.38
CA ASP A 93 6.73 11.90 1.77
C ASP A 93 7.11 10.41 1.86
N GLU A 94 6.38 9.54 1.14
CA GLU A 94 6.68 8.11 1.11
C GLU A 94 8.03 7.80 0.46
N ILE A 95 8.39 8.52 -0.61
CA ILE A 95 9.70 8.35 -1.27
C ILE A 95 10.83 8.70 -0.29
N LEU A 96 10.71 9.80 0.44
CA LEU A 96 11.70 10.20 1.44
C LEU A 96 11.72 9.27 2.65
N GLY A 97 10.55 8.80 3.11
CA GLY A 97 10.42 7.84 4.19
C GLY A 97 11.13 6.51 3.88
N VAL A 98 10.84 5.91 2.71
CA VAL A 98 11.50 4.68 2.27
C VAL A 98 13.01 4.89 2.11
N ARG A 99 13.43 6.03 1.55
CA ARG A 99 14.85 6.37 1.42
C ARG A 99 15.56 6.55 2.75
N ASN A 100 14.87 7.06 3.77
CA ASN A 100 15.43 7.17 5.11
C ASN A 100 15.68 5.79 5.73
N ILE A 101 14.78 4.83 5.49
CA ILE A 101 14.90 3.46 6.03
C ILE A 101 15.94 2.64 5.24
N TYR A 102 15.92 2.70 3.91
CA TYR A 102 16.67 1.77 3.05
C TYR A 102 17.77 2.42 2.20
N GLY A 103 17.88 3.75 2.20
CA GLY A 103 18.78 4.50 1.33
C GLY A 103 18.24 4.74 -0.08
N TYR A 104 19.10 5.27 -0.95
CA TYR A 104 18.76 5.50 -2.35
C TYR A 104 18.86 4.20 -3.15
N LEU A 105 17.91 3.98 -4.07
CA LEU A 105 18.15 3.08 -5.18
C LEU A 105 19.28 3.69 -6.03
N TYR A 106 20.35 2.93 -6.21
CA TYR A 106 21.54 3.30 -7.00
C TYR A 106 21.21 3.60 -8.46
#